data_AF-X1VHJ7-F1
#
_entry.id   AF-X1VHJ7-F1
#
_cell.length_a   1.000
_cell.length_b   1.000
_cell.length_c   1.000
_cell.angle_alpha   90.00
_cell.angle_beta   90.00
_cell.angle_gamma   90.00
#
_symmetry.space_group_name_H-M   'P 1'
#
loop_
_entity.id
_entity.type
_entity.pdbx_description
1 polymer ?
#
loop_
_entity_poly.entity_id
_entity_poly.type
_entity_poly.pdbx_seq_one_letter_code
_entity_poly.pdbx_strand_id
1 'polypeptide(L)'
;PHLMKARAYALNARHGLPVDNEVRDQIIVDLSQGKDGADPISEEGIAQIMGISFQRVSQVIINILGARIFIKDKTKTREAIRFYLGGISQAKVAERFGVSQPTISLVVRDYNKRKDLISEHRKNRSHLKSVVNYPQRGPWGDTKFPGNTSGYLLVDLIDYYQPKSILDPMEGSGTTGDVAFDMGDISYLGLDIRNGFDLVGDEVEGKYDLIFWHPPYYGAMDYSNGHPHELSSWSRKRTVSSH
;
A
#
# COMPACT_ATOMS: atom_id res chain seq x y z
N PRO A 1 -28.50 5.14 5.92
CA PRO A 1 -28.43 4.35 7.19
C PRO A 1 -27.60 5.01 8.30
N HIS A 2 -26.44 5.59 7.98
CA HIS A 2 -25.50 6.16 8.97
C HIS A 2 -26.02 7.39 9.72
N LEU A 3 -26.79 8.28 9.08
CA LEU A 3 -27.44 9.41 9.77
C LEU A 3 -28.43 8.94 10.84
N MET A 4 -29.19 7.86 10.57
CA MET A 4 -30.06 7.23 11.56
C MET A 4 -29.24 6.61 12.70
N LYS A 5 -28.11 5.95 12.41
CA LYS A 5 -27.20 5.41 13.43
C LYS A 5 -26.60 6.52 14.31
N ALA A 6 -26.27 7.67 13.74
CA ALA A 6 -25.74 8.82 14.46
C ALA A 6 -26.78 9.48 15.37
N ARG A 7 -28.02 9.63 14.90
CA ARG A 7 -29.14 10.12 15.73
C ARG A 7 -29.53 9.13 16.82
N ALA A 8 -29.52 7.83 16.52
CA ALA A 8 -29.71 6.78 17.50
C ALA A 8 -28.60 6.78 18.57
N TYR A 9 -27.34 7.03 18.16
CA TYR A 9 -26.23 7.23 19.10
C TYR A 9 -26.49 8.40 20.06
N ALA A 10 -26.88 9.57 19.54
CA ALA A 10 -27.16 10.75 20.36
C ALA A 10 -28.32 10.53 21.36
N LEU A 11 -29.35 9.77 20.96
CA LEU A 11 -30.45 9.37 21.84
C LEU A 11 -29.98 8.36 22.91
N ASN A 12 -29.24 7.32 22.53
CA ASN A 12 -28.75 6.30 23.45
C ASN A 12 -27.80 6.86 24.52
N ALA A 13 -26.93 7.80 24.14
CA ALA A 13 -26.04 8.51 25.07
C ALA A 13 -26.81 9.29 26.14
N ARG A 14 -28.00 9.83 25.82
CA ARG A 14 -28.88 10.52 26.78
C ARG A 14 -29.66 9.57 27.68
N HIS A 15 -29.88 8.33 27.24
CA HIS A 15 -30.68 7.32 27.96
C HIS A 15 -29.83 6.27 28.69
N GLY A 16 -28.51 6.44 28.77
CA GLY A 16 -27.63 5.64 29.63
C GLY A 16 -27.17 4.30 29.05
N LEU A 17 -27.34 4.05 27.75
CA LEU A 17 -26.80 2.86 27.08
C LEU A 17 -25.54 3.26 26.29
N PRO A 18 -24.32 3.00 26.81
CA PRO A 18 -23.09 3.38 26.13
C PRO A 18 -22.91 2.56 24.85
N VAL A 19 -22.76 3.26 23.73
CA VAL A 19 -22.34 2.65 22.46
C VAL A 19 -20.82 2.51 22.48
N ASP A 20 -20.33 1.40 21.94
CA ASP A 20 -18.90 1.16 21.81
C ASP A 20 -18.16 2.30 21.08
N ASN A 21 -16.96 2.63 21.56
CA ASN A 21 -16.17 3.75 21.06
C ASN A 21 -15.71 3.54 19.61
N GLU A 22 -15.41 2.30 19.19
CA GLU A 22 -15.00 2.02 17.82
C GLU A 22 -16.17 2.22 16.86
N VAL A 23 -17.36 1.74 17.25
CA VAL A 23 -18.58 1.93 16.46
C VAL A 23 -18.91 3.42 16.30
N ARG A 24 -18.79 4.22 17.37
CA ARG A 24 -18.99 5.67 17.30
C ARG A 24 -17.96 6.32 16.36
N ASP A 25 -16.69 6.01 16.55
CA ASP A 25 -15.61 6.64 15.81
C ASP A 25 -15.70 6.28 14.30
N GLN A 26 -16.17 5.08 13.97
CA GLN A 26 -16.47 4.69 12.59
C GLN A 26 -17.70 5.42 12.00
N ILE A 27 -18.74 5.70 12.81
CA ILE A 27 -19.87 6.54 12.37
C ILE A 27 -19.40 7.95 12.01
N ILE A 28 -18.52 8.55 12.82
CA ILE A 28 -17.93 9.87 12.54
C ILE A 28 -17.25 9.87 11.17
N VAL A 29 -16.41 8.86 10.92
CA VAL A 29 -15.70 8.73 9.63
C VAL A 29 -16.68 8.52 8.48
N ASP A 30 -17.64 7.62 8.61
CA ASP A 30 -18.61 7.33 7.55
C ASP A 30 -19.46 8.57 7.17
N LEU A 31 -19.85 9.40 8.15
CA LEU A 31 -20.55 10.66 7.91
C LEU A 31 -19.66 11.70 7.20
N SER A 32 -18.39 11.81 7.62
CA SER A 32 -17.43 12.75 7.00
C SER A 32 -17.13 12.41 5.54
N GLN A 33 -17.32 11.14 5.14
CA GLN A 33 -17.06 10.67 3.78
C GLN A 33 -18.30 10.59 2.89
N GLY A 34 -19.50 10.91 3.40
CA GLY A 34 -20.73 10.80 2.61
C GLY A 34 -21.06 9.35 2.20
N LYS A 35 -20.78 8.38 3.07
CA LYS A 35 -20.99 6.96 2.76
C LYS A 35 -22.49 6.65 2.61
N ASP A 36 -22.81 5.63 1.80
CA ASP A 36 -24.17 5.20 1.44
C ASP A 36 -24.97 6.24 0.61
N GLY A 37 -24.29 7.02 -0.24
CA GLY A 37 -24.93 7.94 -1.19
C GLY A 37 -25.46 9.23 -0.57
N ALA A 38 -24.93 9.61 0.60
CA ALA A 38 -25.19 10.90 1.24
C ALA A 38 -24.07 11.90 0.92
N ASP A 39 -24.36 13.19 1.02
CA ASP A 39 -23.30 14.20 0.92
C ASP A 39 -22.38 14.16 2.16
N PRO A 40 -21.06 14.37 1.99
CA PRO A 40 -20.13 14.54 3.11
C PRO A 40 -20.60 15.63 4.08
N ILE A 41 -20.61 15.32 5.38
CA ILE A 41 -21.00 16.27 6.44
C ILE A 41 -19.75 16.92 7.03
N SER A 42 -19.78 18.24 7.27
CA SER A 42 -18.67 18.94 7.93
C SER A 42 -18.47 18.47 9.37
N GLU A 43 -17.26 18.68 9.92
CA GLU A 43 -16.94 18.30 11.30
C GLU A 43 -17.88 18.98 12.32
N GLU A 44 -18.26 20.24 12.08
CA GLU A 44 -19.22 20.98 12.90
C GLU A 44 -20.61 20.35 12.84
N GLY A 45 -21.05 19.96 11.63
CA GLY A 45 -22.33 19.28 11.43
C GLY A 45 -22.37 17.93 12.16
N ILE A 46 -21.28 17.16 12.09
CA ILE A 46 -21.16 15.88 12.80
C ILE A 46 -21.19 16.10 14.32
N ALA A 47 -20.46 17.09 14.83
CA ALA A 47 -20.45 17.43 16.25
C ALA A 47 -21.86 17.76 16.77
N GLN A 48 -22.62 18.56 16.02
CA GLN A 48 -24.00 18.89 16.33
C GLN A 48 -24.93 17.66 16.30
N ILE A 49 -24.84 16.84 15.26
CA ILE A 49 -25.68 15.64 15.10
C ILE A 49 -25.43 14.63 16.22
N MET A 50 -24.17 14.43 16.60
CA MET A 50 -23.78 13.41 17.57
C MET A 50 -23.74 13.91 19.01
N GLY A 51 -23.86 15.22 19.24
CA GLY A 51 -23.82 15.83 20.57
C GLY A 51 -22.45 15.67 21.26
N ILE A 52 -21.36 15.71 20.49
CA ILE A 52 -19.98 15.61 20.99
C ILE A 52 -19.20 16.87 20.60
N SER A 53 -18.04 17.10 21.23
CA SER A 53 -17.24 18.28 20.92
C SER A 53 -16.64 18.21 19.52
N PHE A 54 -16.48 19.38 18.89
CA PHE A 54 -15.76 19.52 17.63
C PHE A 54 -14.35 18.94 17.72
N GLN A 55 -13.61 19.22 18.81
CA GLN A 55 -12.26 18.67 18.99
C GLN A 55 -12.25 17.15 18.98
N ARG A 56 -13.29 16.49 19.52
CA ARG A 56 -13.38 15.02 19.50
C ARG A 56 -13.60 14.50 18.08
N VAL A 57 -14.47 15.13 17.30
CA VAL A 57 -14.73 14.78 15.89
C VAL A 57 -13.44 14.90 15.09
N SER A 58 -12.78 16.05 15.18
CA SER A 58 -11.53 16.34 14.45
C SER A 58 -10.44 15.31 14.79
N GLN A 59 -10.26 15.00 16.08
CA GLN A 59 -9.28 14.00 16.52
C GLN A 59 -9.57 12.60 15.96
N VAL A 60 -10.84 12.20 15.88
CA VAL A 60 -11.24 10.90 15.31
C VAL A 60 -10.95 10.86 13.81
N ILE A 61 -11.29 11.92 13.08
CA ILE A 61 -11.04 12.00 11.63
C ILE A 61 -9.54 11.93 11.34
N ILE A 62 -8.71 12.70 12.07
CA ILE A 62 -7.25 12.65 11.95
C ILE A 62 -6.71 11.23 12.24
N ASN A 63 -7.14 10.63 13.35
CA ASN A 63 -6.62 9.35 13.81
C ASN A 63 -7.03 8.16 12.94
N ILE A 64 -8.19 8.23 12.29
CA ILE A 64 -8.69 7.12 11.47
C ILE A 64 -8.52 7.42 9.99
N LEU A 65 -9.14 8.48 9.49
CA LEU A 65 -9.13 8.78 8.06
C LEU A 65 -7.74 9.29 7.62
N GLY A 66 -7.17 10.24 8.37
CA GLY A 66 -5.81 10.74 8.13
C GLY A 66 -4.78 9.61 8.16
N ALA A 67 -4.85 8.74 9.17
CA ALA A 67 -3.98 7.57 9.26
C ALA A 67 -4.17 6.59 8.08
N ARG A 68 -5.41 6.28 7.68
CA ARG A 68 -5.68 5.38 6.53
C ARG A 68 -5.15 5.94 5.22
N ILE A 69 -5.31 7.24 4.98
CA ILE A 69 -4.79 7.92 3.79
C ILE A 69 -3.27 7.87 3.80
N PHE A 70 -2.66 8.22 4.93
CA PHE A 70 -1.21 8.20 5.08
C PHE A 70 -0.60 6.80 4.85
N ILE A 71 -1.16 5.77 5.47
CA ILE A 71 -0.66 4.38 5.34
C ILE A 71 -0.75 3.86 3.90
N LYS A 72 -1.75 4.29 3.12
CA LYS A 72 -1.89 3.91 1.71
C LYS A 72 -0.89 4.60 0.79
N ASP A 73 -0.36 5.76 1.20
CA ASP A 73 0.62 6.51 0.44
C ASP A 73 2.03 5.92 0.66
N LYS A 74 2.45 5.04 -0.26
CA LYS A 74 3.77 4.39 -0.20
C LYS A 74 4.92 5.41 -0.19
N THR A 75 4.77 6.54 -0.88
CA THR A 75 5.81 7.56 -0.94
C THR A 75 6.00 8.22 0.42
N LYS A 76 4.90 8.68 1.04
CA LYS A 76 4.94 9.31 2.37
C LYS A 76 5.38 8.33 3.46
N THR A 77 4.92 7.09 3.42
CA THR A 77 5.33 6.07 4.41
C THR A 77 6.82 5.73 4.30
N ARG A 78 7.38 5.60 3.09
CA ARG A 78 8.83 5.42 2.88
C ARG A 78 9.62 6.64 3.37
N GLU A 79 9.16 7.84 3.07
CA GLU A 79 9.78 9.08 3.57
C GLU A 79 9.78 9.16 5.10
N ALA A 80 8.67 8.80 5.75
CA ALA A 80 8.58 8.72 7.20
C ALA A 80 9.57 7.71 7.80
N ILE A 81 9.74 6.55 7.17
CA ILE A 81 10.75 5.56 7.56
C ILE A 81 12.16 6.13 7.38
N ARG A 82 12.45 6.82 6.27
CA ARG A 82 13.75 7.48 6.05
C ARG A 82 14.07 8.50 7.14
N PHE A 83 13.12 9.35 7.52
CA PHE A 83 13.30 10.29 8.63
C PHE A 83 13.56 9.58 9.96
N TYR A 84 12.81 8.51 10.24
CA TYR A 84 13.02 7.69 11.44
C TYR A 84 14.42 7.04 11.47
N LEU A 85 14.84 6.42 10.36
CA LEU A 85 16.17 5.82 10.23
C LEU A 85 17.29 6.87 10.30
N GLY A 86 17.02 8.11 9.89
CA GLY A 86 17.89 9.27 10.06
C GLY A 86 17.96 9.82 11.50
N GLY A 87 17.30 9.16 12.47
CA GLY A 87 17.37 9.51 13.90
C GLY A 87 16.28 10.46 14.39
N ILE A 88 15.30 10.81 13.54
CA ILE A 88 14.16 11.64 13.97
C ILE A 88 13.18 10.80 14.79
N SER A 89 12.76 11.31 15.95
CA SER A 89 11.80 10.61 16.81
C SER A 89 10.43 10.45 16.12
N GLN A 90 9.72 9.35 16.42
CA GLN A 90 8.42 9.07 15.80
C GLN A 90 7.39 10.19 16.04
N ALA A 91 7.44 10.87 17.20
CA ALA A 91 6.58 12.01 17.49
C ALA A 91 6.83 13.18 16.53
N LYS A 92 8.10 13.49 16.26
CA LYS A 92 8.48 14.57 15.33
C LYS A 92 8.23 14.19 13.87
N VAL A 93 8.37 12.91 13.52
CA VAL A 93 7.92 12.40 12.20
C VAL A 93 6.41 12.58 12.07
N ALA A 94 5.64 12.22 13.09
CA ALA A 94 4.18 12.32 13.07
C ALA A 94 3.70 13.76 12.86
N GLU A 95 4.30 14.72 13.56
CA GLU A 95 4.06 16.15 13.37
C GLU A 95 4.29 16.60 11.92
N ARG A 96 5.40 16.18 11.30
CA ARG A 96 5.73 16.55 9.90
C ARG A 96 4.69 16.06 8.90
N PHE A 97 4.12 14.88 9.11
CA PHE A 97 3.12 14.30 8.21
C PHE A 97 1.68 14.60 8.60
N GLY A 98 1.45 15.34 9.68
CA GLY A 98 0.10 15.65 10.18
C GLY A 98 -0.68 14.40 10.61
N VAL A 99 0.01 13.39 11.16
CA VAL A 99 -0.60 12.15 11.65
C VAL A 99 -0.29 11.93 13.13
N SER A 100 -0.92 10.93 13.74
CA SER A 100 -0.65 10.56 15.13
C SER A 100 0.69 9.81 15.26
N GLN A 101 1.38 9.95 16.41
CA GLN A 101 2.57 9.13 16.68
C GLN A 101 2.28 7.62 16.64
N PRO A 102 1.14 7.10 17.14
CA PRO A 102 0.76 5.71 16.94
C PRO A 102 0.72 5.28 15.46
N THR A 103 0.28 6.14 14.54
CA THR A 103 0.31 5.87 13.10
C THR A 103 1.75 5.62 12.61
N ILE A 104 2.70 6.47 13.01
CA ILE A 104 4.11 6.28 12.68
C ILE A 104 4.67 5.01 13.34
N SER A 105 4.31 4.73 14.58
CA SER A 105 4.73 3.51 15.28
C SER A 105 4.28 2.25 14.54
N LEU A 106 3.07 2.22 13.98
CA LEU A 106 2.58 1.11 13.16
C LEU A 106 3.44 0.94 11.91
N VAL A 107 3.70 2.02 11.17
CA VAL A 107 4.52 1.99 9.94
C VAL A 107 5.94 1.50 10.22
N VAL A 108 6.58 1.99 11.29
CA VAL A 108 7.93 1.57 11.70
C VAL A 108 7.94 0.10 12.14
N ARG A 109 6.94 -0.34 12.90
CA ARG A 109 6.81 -1.74 13.32
C ARG A 109 6.67 -2.67 12.12
N ASP A 110 5.83 -2.30 11.16
CA ASP A 110 5.61 -3.10 9.95
C ASP A 110 6.88 -3.16 9.09
N TYR A 111 7.63 -2.05 8.98
CA TYR A 111 8.97 -2.05 8.36
C TYR A 111 9.94 -3.01 9.06
N ASN A 112 10.09 -2.92 10.38
CA ASN A 112 10.98 -3.80 11.14
C ASN A 112 10.59 -5.28 10.98
N LYS A 113 9.29 -5.59 10.99
CA LYS A 113 8.81 -6.95 10.72
C LYS A 113 9.26 -7.48 9.36
N ARG A 114 9.25 -6.65 8.31
CA ARG A 114 9.75 -7.06 6.99
C ARG A 114 11.27 -7.26 6.99
N LYS A 115 12.02 -6.44 7.73
CA LYS A 115 13.46 -6.63 7.95
C LYS A 115 13.76 -7.96 8.67
N ASP A 116 12.97 -8.32 9.67
CA ASP A 116 13.11 -9.57 10.40
C ASP A 116 12.87 -10.77 9.47
N LEU A 117 11.83 -10.72 8.63
CA LEU A 117 11.55 -11.75 7.62
C LEU A 117 12.68 -11.92 6.61
N ILE A 118 13.30 -10.81 6.16
CA ILE A 118 14.50 -10.86 5.29
C ILE A 118 15.66 -11.56 6.01
N SER A 119 15.90 -11.19 7.27
CA SER A 119 16.97 -11.77 8.09
C SER A 119 16.77 -13.26 8.31
N GLU A 120 15.55 -13.68 8.63
CA GLU A 120 15.16 -15.07 8.80
C GLU A 120 15.32 -15.87 7.50
N HIS A 121 14.81 -15.36 6.38
CA HIS A 121 14.95 -15.99 5.07
C HIS A 121 16.43 -16.19 4.69
N ARG A 122 17.27 -15.15 4.86
CA ARG A 122 18.70 -15.24 4.56
C ARG A 122 19.45 -16.25 5.42
N LYS A 123 19.04 -16.47 6.66
CA LYS A 123 19.62 -17.48 7.56
C LYS A 123 19.21 -18.90 7.20
N ASN A 124 17.98 -19.09 6.74
CA ASN A 124 17.39 -20.41 6.54
C ASN A 124 17.46 -20.91 5.09
N ARG A 125 17.74 -20.02 4.13
CA ARG A 125 17.82 -20.38 2.71
C ARG A 125 19.07 -21.22 2.40
N SER A 126 18.94 -22.11 1.40
CA SER A 126 20.09 -22.65 0.71
C SER A 126 20.67 -21.63 -0.29
N HIS A 127 21.85 -21.90 -0.83
CA HIS A 127 22.40 -21.11 -1.94
C HIS A 127 21.41 -21.01 -3.13
N LEU A 128 21.46 -19.87 -3.84
CA LEU A 128 20.65 -19.63 -5.03
C LEU A 128 21.00 -20.66 -6.12
N LYS A 129 19.97 -21.25 -6.73
CA LYS A 129 20.09 -22.29 -7.77
C LYS A 129 19.37 -21.84 -9.05
N SER A 130 19.61 -22.55 -10.15
CA SER A 130 18.90 -22.34 -11.42
C SER A 130 17.40 -22.65 -11.34
N VAL A 131 16.99 -23.50 -10.40
CA VAL A 131 15.59 -23.81 -10.08
C VAL A 131 15.33 -23.43 -8.63
N VAL A 132 14.31 -22.60 -8.42
CA VAL A 132 13.96 -22.04 -7.11
C VAL A 132 12.49 -22.34 -6.79
N ASN A 133 12.19 -22.45 -5.49
CA ASN A 133 10.83 -22.63 -5.00
C ASN A 133 10.68 -21.82 -3.70
N TYR A 134 9.63 -20.98 -3.63
CA TYR A 134 9.31 -20.18 -2.47
C TYR A 134 7.88 -20.51 -2.01
N PRO A 135 7.70 -21.35 -0.98
CA PRO A 135 6.37 -21.77 -0.51
C PRO A 135 5.50 -20.61 -0.02
N GLN A 136 6.14 -19.52 0.43
CA GLN A 136 5.47 -18.28 0.81
C GLN A 136 5.94 -17.14 -0.09
N ARG A 137 5.05 -16.19 -0.38
CA ARG A 137 5.35 -15.02 -1.22
C ARG A 137 6.01 -13.85 -0.46
N GLY A 138 5.88 -13.83 0.86
CA GLY A 138 6.28 -12.70 1.71
C GLY A 138 5.26 -11.53 1.72
N PRO A 139 5.53 -10.46 2.47
CA PRO A 139 4.60 -9.35 2.69
C PRO A 139 4.70 -8.21 1.66
N TRP A 140 5.56 -8.32 0.65
CA TRP A 140 5.82 -7.27 -0.33
C TRP A 140 4.77 -7.25 -1.45
N GLY A 141 4.50 -6.07 -2.02
CA GLY A 141 3.47 -5.89 -3.04
C GLY A 141 2.04 -6.15 -2.53
N ASP A 142 1.08 -6.24 -3.46
CA ASP A 142 -0.31 -6.56 -3.17
C ASP A 142 -0.61 -8.02 -3.52
N THR A 143 -1.07 -8.80 -2.54
CA THR A 143 -1.44 -10.22 -2.71
C THR A 143 -2.64 -10.41 -3.63
N LYS A 144 -3.50 -9.39 -3.76
CA LYS A 144 -4.67 -9.42 -4.63
C LYS A 144 -4.34 -9.11 -6.08
N PHE A 145 -3.10 -8.69 -6.36
CA PHE A 145 -2.63 -8.46 -7.72
C PHE A 145 -2.23 -9.81 -8.35
N PRO A 146 -2.93 -10.31 -9.38
CA PRO A 146 -2.54 -11.55 -10.06
C PRO A 146 -1.11 -11.53 -10.61
N GLY A 147 -0.52 -12.71 -10.86
CA GLY A 147 0.81 -12.82 -11.47
C GLY A 147 1.96 -12.28 -10.61
N ASN A 148 1.72 -12.02 -9.33
CA ASN A 148 2.72 -11.44 -8.44
C ASN A 148 3.82 -12.45 -8.09
N THR A 149 5.07 -11.99 -8.13
CA THR A 149 6.25 -12.79 -7.81
C THR A 149 6.50 -12.82 -6.30
N SER A 150 7.09 -13.90 -5.79
CA SER A 150 7.54 -13.96 -4.39
C SER A 150 8.63 -12.92 -4.15
N GLY A 151 8.46 -12.08 -3.12
CA GLY A 151 9.50 -11.11 -2.75
C GLY A 151 10.77 -11.78 -2.23
N TYR A 152 10.71 -13.03 -1.78
CA TYR A 152 11.91 -13.78 -1.38
C TYR A 152 12.84 -14.10 -2.56
N LEU A 153 12.31 -14.22 -3.79
CA LEU A 153 13.16 -14.30 -4.98
C LEU A 153 13.98 -13.02 -5.16
N LEU A 154 13.33 -11.87 -5.03
CA LEU A 154 14.01 -10.58 -5.09
C LEU A 154 15.02 -10.41 -3.95
N VAL A 155 14.70 -10.89 -2.74
CA VAL A 155 15.66 -10.91 -1.63
C VAL A 155 16.92 -11.69 -2.01
N ASP A 156 16.75 -12.88 -2.60
CA ASP A 156 17.88 -13.72 -3.00
C ASP A 156 18.72 -13.10 -4.12
N LEU A 157 18.06 -12.49 -5.11
CA LEU A 157 18.72 -11.82 -6.24
C LEU A 157 19.49 -10.58 -5.79
N ILE A 158 18.89 -9.72 -4.96
CA ILE A 158 19.55 -8.52 -4.43
C ILE A 158 20.69 -8.92 -3.50
N ASP A 159 20.51 -9.94 -2.65
CA ASP A 159 21.59 -10.42 -1.78
C ASP A 159 22.76 -11.02 -2.57
N TYR A 160 22.50 -11.66 -3.72
CA TYR A 160 23.53 -12.25 -4.57
C TYR A 160 24.27 -11.21 -5.42
N TYR A 161 23.53 -10.35 -6.14
CA TYR A 161 24.12 -9.40 -7.10
C TYR A 161 24.54 -8.07 -6.47
N GLN A 162 24.03 -7.72 -5.29
CA GLN A 162 24.29 -6.46 -4.59
C GLN A 162 24.12 -5.21 -5.51
N PRO A 163 22.99 -5.07 -6.24
CA PRO A 163 22.78 -3.94 -7.14
C PRO A 163 22.64 -2.63 -6.38
N LYS A 164 23.08 -1.52 -6.98
CA LYS A 164 22.87 -0.16 -6.45
C LYS A 164 21.67 0.54 -7.08
N SER A 165 21.26 0.09 -8.27
CA SER A 165 20.04 0.53 -8.95
C SER A 165 19.29 -0.64 -9.59
N ILE A 166 17.96 -0.63 -9.42
CA ILE A 166 17.05 -1.68 -9.92
C ILE A 166 15.99 -1.04 -10.82
N LEU A 167 15.75 -1.65 -11.97
CA LEU A 167 14.62 -1.34 -12.84
C LEU A 167 13.64 -2.51 -12.85
N ASP A 168 12.36 -2.19 -12.69
CA ASP A 168 11.25 -3.09 -12.99
C ASP A 168 10.31 -2.42 -14.01
N PRO A 169 10.40 -2.79 -15.29
CA PRO A 169 9.63 -2.12 -16.33
C PRO A 169 8.17 -2.58 -16.40
N MET A 170 7.78 -3.56 -15.58
CA MET A 170 6.41 -4.08 -15.49
C MET A 170 6.07 -4.37 -14.02
N GLU A 171 6.21 -3.35 -13.17
CA GLU A 171 6.31 -3.52 -11.72
C GLU A 171 5.08 -4.11 -11.04
N GLY A 172 3.93 -4.12 -11.71
CA GLY A 172 2.74 -4.73 -11.16
C GLY A 172 2.32 -4.06 -9.85
N SER A 173 2.28 -4.84 -8.77
CA SER A 173 1.95 -4.33 -7.43
C SER A 173 3.09 -3.61 -6.70
N GLY A 174 4.26 -3.49 -7.33
CA GLY A 174 5.44 -2.83 -6.77
C GLY A 174 6.23 -3.71 -5.79
N THR A 175 6.21 -5.03 -5.96
CA THR A 175 6.94 -5.98 -5.10
C THR A 175 8.45 -5.68 -5.13
N THR A 176 9.01 -5.45 -6.33
CA THR A 176 10.42 -5.09 -6.52
C THR A 176 10.81 -3.84 -5.74
N GLY A 177 10.01 -2.78 -5.85
CA GLY A 177 10.25 -1.54 -5.11
C GLY A 177 10.15 -1.70 -3.60
N ASP A 178 9.21 -2.51 -3.09
CA ASP A 178 9.08 -2.73 -1.65
C ASP A 178 10.28 -3.52 -1.09
N VAL A 179 10.77 -4.56 -1.80
CA VAL A 179 11.96 -5.31 -1.40
C VAL A 179 13.22 -4.45 -1.50
N ALA A 180 13.38 -3.67 -2.58
CA ALA A 180 14.50 -2.74 -2.77
C ALA A 180 14.59 -1.73 -1.62
N PHE A 181 13.44 -1.19 -1.19
CA PHE A 181 13.34 -0.30 -0.04
C PHE A 181 13.79 -1.00 1.26
N ASP A 182 13.24 -2.17 1.56
CA ASP A 182 13.57 -2.87 2.80
C ASP A 182 15.00 -3.46 2.80
N MET A 183 15.62 -3.70 1.65
CA MET A 183 17.00 -4.22 1.56
C MET A 183 18.09 -3.15 1.63
N GLY A 184 17.72 -1.88 1.79
CA GLY A 184 18.69 -0.80 2.01
C GLY A 184 18.35 0.50 1.30
N ASP A 185 17.07 0.74 1.00
CA ASP A 185 16.62 1.90 0.21
C ASP A 185 17.37 2.00 -1.12
N ILE A 186 17.52 0.86 -1.80
CA ILE A 186 18.22 0.74 -3.09
C ILE A 186 17.47 1.59 -4.12
N SER A 187 18.21 2.29 -4.98
CA SER A 187 17.62 3.10 -6.05
C SER A 187 16.74 2.22 -6.94
N TYR A 188 15.49 2.62 -7.15
CA TYR A 188 14.49 1.83 -7.83
C TYR A 188 13.68 2.69 -8.79
N LEU A 189 13.53 2.23 -10.03
CA LEU A 189 12.52 2.73 -10.95
C LEU A 189 11.54 1.60 -11.27
N GLY A 190 10.27 1.83 -10.92
CA GLY A 190 9.15 0.99 -11.31
C GLY A 190 8.33 1.66 -12.38
N LEU A 191 8.04 0.92 -13.45
CA LEU A 191 7.22 1.39 -14.57
C LEU A 191 6.14 0.35 -14.86
N ASP A 192 5.03 0.83 -15.42
CA ASP A 192 3.92 -0.04 -15.81
C ASP A 192 3.01 0.68 -16.81
N ILE A 193 2.39 -0.07 -17.69
CA ILE A 193 1.42 0.44 -18.66
C ILE A 193 0.19 1.06 -17.99
N ARG A 194 -0.17 0.61 -16.79
CA ARG A 194 -1.24 1.23 -15.98
C ARG A 194 -0.87 2.62 -15.45
N ASN A 195 0.42 2.91 -15.39
CA ASN A 195 0.97 4.20 -14.97
C ASN A 195 1.37 5.06 -16.18
N GLY A 196 1.07 4.62 -17.40
CA GLY A 196 1.32 5.35 -18.64
C GLY A 196 2.66 5.10 -19.31
N PHE A 197 3.44 4.10 -18.86
CA PHE A 197 4.69 3.70 -19.51
C PHE A 197 4.49 2.47 -20.40
N ASP A 198 4.73 2.62 -21.70
CA ASP A 198 4.68 1.53 -22.67
C ASP A 198 6.08 0.98 -22.95
N LEU A 199 6.42 -0.18 -22.38
CA LEU A 199 7.72 -0.82 -22.57
C LEU A 199 8.09 -1.11 -24.05
N VAL A 200 7.11 -1.18 -24.96
CA VAL A 200 7.36 -1.42 -26.39
C VAL A 200 7.66 -0.12 -27.14
N GLY A 201 7.01 0.98 -26.76
CA GLY A 201 7.05 2.26 -27.47
C GLY A 201 7.94 3.32 -26.82
N ASP A 202 8.11 3.26 -25.50
CA ASP A 202 8.83 4.24 -24.71
C ASP A 202 10.26 3.80 -24.43
N GLU A 203 11.16 4.77 -24.33
CA GLU A 203 12.53 4.54 -23.92
C GLU A 203 12.66 4.58 -22.39
N VAL A 204 13.37 3.62 -21.82
CA VAL A 204 13.74 3.66 -20.40
C VAL A 204 14.93 4.59 -20.23
N GLU A 205 14.75 5.64 -19.46
CA GLU A 205 15.85 6.54 -19.09
C GLU A 205 16.72 5.93 -17.97
N GLY A 206 18.03 6.21 -18.02
CA GLY A 206 18.97 5.88 -16.93
C GLY A 206 19.81 4.62 -17.14
N LYS A 207 20.49 4.20 -16.07
CA LYS A 207 21.35 3.00 -16.04
C LYS A 207 21.07 2.20 -14.77
N TYR A 208 20.92 0.89 -14.94
CA TYR A 208 20.51 -0.02 -13.88
C TYR A 208 21.45 -1.21 -13.77
N ASP A 209 21.77 -1.59 -12.53
CA ASP A 209 22.64 -2.73 -12.25
C ASP A 209 21.88 -4.05 -12.28
N LEU A 210 20.58 -4.00 -12.00
CA LEU A 210 19.68 -5.15 -12.07
C LEU A 210 18.38 -4.72 -12.76
N ILE A 211 18.00 -5.44 -13.80
CA ILE A 211 16.67 -5.31 -14.42
C ILE A 211 15.90 -6.57 -14.06
N PHE A 212 14.84 -6.41 -13.27
CA PHE A 212 13.94 -7.51 -12.93
C PHE A 212 12.67 -7.39 -13.77
N TRP A 213 12.59 -8.19 -14.83
CA TRP A 213 11.45 -8.17 -15.74
C TRP A 213 10.59 -9.43 -15.55
N HIS A 214 9.40 -9.25 -14.97
CA HIS A 214 8.42 -10.31 -14.77
C HIS A 214 7.11 -9.99 -15.51
N PRO A 215 7.00 -10.16 -16.84
CA PRO A 215 5.74 -9.86 -17.51
C PRO A 215 4.61 -10.70 -16.90
N PRO A 216 3.40 -10.13 -16.73
CA PRO A 216 2.27 -10.87 -16.17
C PRO A 216 2.05 -12.11 -17.03
N TYR A 217 2.23 -13.30 -16.42
CA TYR A 217 2.19 -14.55 -17.15
C TYR A 217 0.89 -14.69 -17.96
N TYR A 218 1.06 -15.28 -19.14
CA TYR A 218 0.07 -15.55 -20.17
C TYR A 218 -1.34 -15.88 -19.61
N GLY A 219 -2.27 -14.92 -19.70
CA GLY A 219 -3.69 -15.10 -19.35
C GLY A 219 -4.10 -14.81 -17.89
N ALA A 220 -3.18 -14.44 -16.99
CA ALA A 220 -3.49 -14.19 -15.58
C ALA A 220 -4.10 -12.80 -15.30
N MET A 221 -3.89 -11.84 -16.20
CA MET A 221 -4.42 -10.47 -16.10
C MET A 221 -4.98 -10.01 -17.42
N ASP A 222 -5.99 -9.15 -17.37
CA ASP A 222 -6.38 -8.29 -18.48
C ASP A 222 -6.60 -6.91 -17.90
N TYR A 223 -5.71 -5.99 -18.23
CA TYR A 223 -5.81 -4.61 -17.78
C TYR A 223 -6.98 -3.87 -18.46
N SER A 224 -7.50 -4.40 -19.57
CA SER A 224 -8.66 -3.90 -20.32
C SER A 224 -8.64 -2.39 -20.54
N ASN A 225 -7.44 -1.82 -20.66
CA ASN A 225 -7.22 -0.38 -20.76
C ASN A 225 -7.24 0.13 -22.21
N GLY A 226 -7.48 -0.75 -23.18
CA GLY A 226 -7.57 -0.43 -24.60
C GLY A 226 -6.25 -0.03 -25.26
N HIS A 227 -5.12 -0.10 -24.56
CA HIS A 227 -3.83 0.29 -25.12
C HIS A 227 -3.35 -0.72 -26.18
N PRO A 228 -2.86 -0.28 -27.36
CA PRO A 228 -2.52 -1.19 -28.47
C PRO A 228 -1.37 -2.16 -28.14
N HIS A 229 -0.45 -1.75 -27.27
CA HIS A 229 0.68 -2.55 -26.80
C HIS A 229 0.44 -3.20 -25.42
N GLU A 230 -0.81 -3.24 -24.98
CA GLU A 230 -1.22 -3.97 -23.78
C GLU A 230 -1.05 -5.49 -24.01
N LEU A 231 -0.08 -6.09 -23.32
CA LEU A 231 0.30 -7.50 -23.52
C LEU A 231 -0.51 -8.50 -22.66
N SER A 232 -1.26 -8.05 -21.66
CA SER A 232 -2.02 -8.95 -20.79
C SER A 232 -3.26 -9.56 -21.49
N SER A 233 -3.86 -8.85 -22.45
CA SER A 233 -4.97 -9.34 -23.28
C SER A 233 -4.55 -10.15 -24.51
N TRP A 234 -3.25 -10.20 -24.84
CA TRP A 234 -2.74 -10.77 -26.10
C TRP A 234 -3.02 -12.27 -26.27
N SER A 235 -3.16 -13.03 -25.19
CA SER A 235 -3.49 -14.46 -25.23
C SER A 235 -4.98 -14.73 -25.56
N ARG A 236 -5.91 -13.85 -25.18
CA ARG A 236 -7.37 -14.03 -25.42
C ARG A 236 -7.77 -13.74 -26.87
N LYS A 237 -7.07 -12.85 -27.56
CA LYS A 237 -7.38 -12.49 -28.96
C LYS A 237 -7.12 -13.65 -29.94
N ARG A 238 -6.31 -14.65 -29.59
CA ARG A 238 -6.06 -15.83 -30.45
C ARG A 238 -7.08 -16.96 -30.29
N THR A 239 -7.89 -16.98 -29.23
CA THR A 239 -8.90 -18.03 -29.03
C THR A 239 -10.19 -17.80 -29.83
N VAL A 240 -10.35 -16.64 -30.47
CA VAL A 240 -11.57 -16.26 -31.20
C VAL A 240 -11.39 -16.31 -32.73
N SER A 241 -10.19 -16.59 -33.25
CA SER A 241 -9.94 -16.65 -34.70
C SER A 241 -9.73 -18.06 -35.28
N SER A 242 -10.29 -19.08 -34.64
CA SER A 242 -10.36 -20.44 -35.20
C SER A 242 -11.81 -20.87 -35.40
N HIS A 243 -12.49 -20.25 -36.37
CA HIS A 243 -13.66 -20.78 -37.07
C HIS A 243 -13.57 -20.33 -38.54
#